data_AF-A0A9D0Z028-F1
#
_entry.id   AF-A0A9D0Z028-F1
#
_cell.length_a   1.000
_cell.length_b   1.000
_cell.length_c   1.000
_cell.angle_alpha   90.00
_cell.angle_beta   90.00
_cell.angle_gamma   90.00
#
_symmetry.space_group_name_H-M   'P 1'
#
loop_
_entity.id
_entity.type
_entity.pdbx_description
1 polymer ?
#
loop_
_entity_poly.entity_id
_entity_poly.type
_entity_poly.pdbx_seq_one_letter_code
_entity_poly.pdbx_strand_id
1 'polypeptide(L)'
;MPLEDGKIYHAGTYEGYFSFRGKEKNISVVVIDDVAPSIEGVQDITVYKDETVDLLKDITVTDNSHDEVETSVSGDYDLSAAGEYALSYVAKDASGNEATENFKLIVKEKENPATEVPSSGESQIVGTTSKGYTIEQINGLYYIDGVLIANKSYALPSSYNPGGLLDSFQNAFSTMQSAAANEGISLSVISGYRSYSRQNTIYNNYVSRDGKAKADTYSARAGHSEHQTGLAADINSLSQSFKNTKEGQWLNEHCSEYGFIIRYPEGKESITGYIFEPWHIRYVGKELASALYNNGDWITLEEYFGITSQYS
;
A
#
# COMPACT_ATOMS: atom_id res chain seq x y z
N MET A 1 -32.12 20.88 -42.92
CA MET A 1 -31.26 21.03 -41.74
C MET A 1 -30.80 19.63 -41.34
N PRO A 2 -29.51 19.39 -41.10
CA PRO A 2 -29.07 18.09 -40.59
C PRO A 2 -29.55 18.03 -39.14
N LEU A 3 -30.68 17.37 -38.95
CA LEU A 3 -31.23 17.10 -37.64
C LEU A 3 -30.81 15.68 -37.29
N GLU A 4 -30.11 15.52 -36.17
CA GLU A 4 -29.96 14.19 -35.55
C GLU A 4 -31.19 13.98 -34.68
N ASP A 5 -31.98 12.96 -34.97
CA ASP A 5 -33.24 12.63 -34.27
C ASP A 5 -34.20 13.83 -34.08
N GLY A 6 -34.19 14.78 -35.02
CA GLY A 6 -35.06 15.96 -34.99
C GLY A 6 -34.55 17.13 -34.13
N LYS A 7 -33.29 17.07 -33.66
CA LYS A 7 -32.65 18.10 -32.83
C LYS A 7 -31.38 18.66 -33.49
N ILE A 8 -30.94 19.83 -33.01
CA ILE A 8 -29.66 20.46 -33.39
C ILE A 8 -28.75 20.39 -32.17
N TYR A 9 -27.55 19.84 -32.36
CA TYR A 9 -26.56 19.62 -31.30
C TYR A 9 -25.27 20.43 -31.48
N HIS A 10 -25.12 21.12 -32.61
CA HIS A 10 -23.92 21.91 -32.91
C HIS A 10 -24.28 23.39 -33.10
N ALA A 11 -23.49 24.28 -32.51
CA ALA A 11 -23.61 25.70 -32.77
C ALA A 11 -23.30 26.02 -34.25
N GLY A 12 -23.97 27.01 -34.81
CA GLY A 12 -23.77 27.41 -36.21
C GLY A 12 -24.97 28.09 -36.84
N THR A 13 -24.78 28.50 -38.09
CA THR A 13 -25.85 29.10 -38.90
C THR A 13 -26.44 28.06 -39.84
N TYR A 14 -27.74 27.84 -39.71
CA TYR A 14 -28.51 26.87 -40.49
C TYR A 14 -29.47 27.60 -41.42
N GLU A 15 -29.28 27.41 -42.71
CA GLU A 15 -30.16 27.96 -43.73
C GLU A 15 -31.34 27.02 -44.01
N GLY A 16 -32.53 27.61 -44.19
CA GLY A 16 -33.75 26.93 -44.55
C GLY A 16 -34.67 27.82 -45.37
N TYR A 17 -35.84 27.28 -45.70
CA TYR A 17 -36.88 28.03 -46.40
C TYR A 17 -38.25 27.63 -45.88
N PHE A 18 -39.20 28.58 -45.89
CA PHE A 18 -40.62 28.28 -45.70
C PHE A 18 -41.41 28.83 -46.87
N SER A 19 -42.47 28.12 -47.25
CA SER A 19 -43.40 28.57 -48.29
C SER A 19 -44.69 29.08 -47.65
N PHE A 20 -45.05 30.32 -47.94
CA PHE A 20 -46.34 30.90 -47.55
C PHE A 20 -47.04 31.47 -48.78
N ARG A 21 -48.24 30.95 -49.08
CA ARG A 21 -49.04 31.33 -50.25
C ARG A 21 -48.28 31.23 -51.59
N GLY A 22 -47.50 30.15 -51.75
CA GLY A 22 -46.75 29.88 -52.98
C GLY A 22 -45.51 30.75 -53.20
N LYS A 23 -45.06 31.51 -52.18
CA LYS A 23 -43.79 32.22 -52.20
C LYS A 23 -42.85 31.61 -51.17
N GLU A 24 -41.68 31.18 -51.63
CA GLU A 24 -40.60 30.76 -50.76
C GLU A 24 -39.90 31.96 -50.14
N LYS A 25 -39.58 31.84 -48.86
CA LYS A 25 -38.78 32.79 -48.09
C LYS A 25 -37.66 32.03 -47.43
N ASN A 26 -36.43 32.49 -47.65
CA ASN A 26 -35.27 31.96 -46.94
C ASN A 26 -35.34 32.42 -45.48
N ILE A 27 -34.90 31.54 -44.59
CA ILE A 27 -34.72 31.79 -43.18
C ILE A 27 -33.34 31.29 -42.77
N SER A 28 -32.63 32.09 -42.01
CA SER A 28 -31.37 31.73 -41.37
C SER A 28 -31.64 31.57 -39.89
N VAL A 29 -31.29 30.41 -39.32
CA VAL A 29 -31.38 30.14 -37.89
C VAL A 29 -29.97 30.09 -37.35
N VAL A 30 -29.65 30.95 -36.39
CA VAL A 30 -28.38 30.91 -35.66
C VAL A 30 -28.61 30.14 -34.37
N VAL A 31 -27.89 29.03 -34.22
CA VAL A 31 -27.84 28.26 -32.99
C VAL A 31 -26.54 28.61 -32.29
N ILE A 32 -26.66 29.04 -31.04
CA ILE A 32 -25.54 29.29 -30.15
C ILE A 32 -25.55 28.23 -29.08
N ASP A 33 -24.37 27.84 -28.63
CA ASP A 33 -24.20 27.00 -27.47
C ASP A 33 -23.62 27.87 -26.35
N ASP A 34 -24.43 28.06 -25.31
CA ASP A 34 -24.16 28.94 -24.17
C ASP A 34 -24.10 28.16 -22.84
N VAL A 35 -24.04 26.83 -22.93
CA VAL A 35 -24.02 25.92 -21.79
C VAL A 35 -22.61 25.37 -21.64
N ALA A 36 -22.07 25.43 -20.43
CA ALA A 36 -20.76 24.87 -20.15
C ALA A 36 -20.83 23.34 -19.95
N PRO A 37 -19.72 22.62 -20.22
CA PRO A 37 -19.60 21.20 -19.91
C PRO A 37 -19.85 20.89 -18.42
N SER A 38 -20.17 19.64 -18.12
CA SER A 38 -20.30 19.13 -16.76
C SER A 38 -19.16 18.16 -16.45
N ILE A 39 -18.60 18.27 -15.23
CA ILE A 39 -17.53 17.40 -14.72
C ILE A 39 -18.09 16.61 -13.54
N GLU A 40 -18.12 15.28 -13.65
CA GLU A 40 -18.58 14.37 -12.61
C GLU A 40 -17.45 13.46 -12.11
N GLY A 41 -17.61 12.90 -10.90
CA GLY A 41 -16.64 11.95 -10.32
C GLY A 41 -15.48 12.59 -9.56
N VAL A 42 -15.51 13.92 -9.36
CA VAL A 42 -14.45 14.68 -8.70
C VAL A 42 -14.26 14.24 -7.25
N GLN A 43 -13.06 13.76 -6.93
CA GLN A 43 -12.63 13.36 -5.59
C GLN A 43 -11.18 13.80 -5.35
N ASP A 44 -10.80 13.96 -4.09
CA ASP A 44 -9.41 14.17 -3.71
C ASP A 44 -8.59 12.91 -4.08
N ILE A 45 -7.42 13.12 -4.67
CA ILE A 45 -6.51 12.05 -5.12
C ILE A 45 -5.38 11.92 -4.11
N THR A 46 -5.09 10.71 -3.64
CA THR A 46 -3.93 10.44 -2.78
C THR A 46 -2.92 9.57 -3.49
N VAL A 47 -1.66 9.98 -3.48
CA VAL A 47 -0.52 9.26 -4.09
C VAL A 47 0.66 9.24 -3.13
N TYR A 48 1.59 8.31 -3.32
CA TYR A 48 2.86 8.35 -2.59
C TYR A 48 3.95 9.03 -3.41
N LYS A 49 4.91 9.62 -2.70
CA LYS A 49 6.05 10.33 -3.27
C LYS A 49 6.76 9.53 -4.38
N ASP A 50 7.05 10.18 -5.50
CA ASP A 50 7.68 9.64 -6.71
C ASP A 50 6.84 8.57 -7.47
N GLU A 51 5.56 8.36 -7.13
CA GLU A 51 4.67 7.51 -7.93
C GLU A 51 4.10 8.27 -9.13
N THR A 52 3.87 7.56 -10.24
CA THR A 52 3.17 8.10 -11.41
C THR A 52 1.67 8.11 -11.19
N VAL A 53 0.98 9.19 -11.56
CA VAL A 53 -0.48 9.32 -11.45
C VAL A 53 -1.07 9.89 -12.73
N ASP A 54 -2.21 9.32 -13.15
CA ASP A 54 -3.07 9.90 -14.19
C ASP A 54 -4.24 10.60 -13.51
N LEU A 55 -4.21 11.94 -13.53
CA LEU A 55 -5.19 12.77 -12.83
C LEU A 55 -6.55 12.80 -13.54
N LEU A 56 -6.66 12.41 -14.82
CA LEU A 56 -7.92 12.48 -15.57
C LEU A 56 -8.70 11.16 -15.58
N LYS A 57 -8.14 10.10 -15.00
CA LYS A 57 -8.64 8.72 -15.16
C LYS A 57 -10.06 8.50 -14.63
N ASP A 58 -10.43 9.13 -13.52
CA ASP A 58 -11.64 8.81 -12.77
C ASP A 58 -12.77 9.85 -12.91
N ILE A 59 -12.56 10.89 -13.73
CA ILE A 59 -13.61 11.88 -14.03
C ILE A 59 -14.36 11.53 -15.31
N THR A 60 -15.60 12.00 -15.40
CA THR A 60 -16.40 11.98 -16.63
C THR A 60 -16.76 13.40 -17.00
N VAL A 61 -16.53 13.78 -18.25
CA VAL A 61 -16.89 15.09 -18.78
C VAL A 61 -17.94 14.91 -19.87
N THR A 62 -19.04 15.65 -19.75
CA THR A 62 -20.16 15.61 -20.70
C THR A 62 -20.59 17.01 -21.09
N ASP A 63 -21.11 17.16 -22.29
CA ASP A 63 -21.68 18.41 -22.77
C ASP A 63 -23.01 18.17 -23.50
N ASN A 64 -23.87 19.19 -23.62
CA ASN A 64 -25.12 19.10 -24.39
C ASN A 64 -24.90 19.23 -25.90
N SER A 65 -23.78 19.80 -26.32
CA SER A 65 -23.31 19.72 -27.69
C SER A 65 -22.68 18.33 -27.95
N HIS A 66 -22.71 17.90 -29.20
CA HIS A 66 -21.98 16.70 -29.63
C HIS A 66 -20.56 17.04 -30.09
N ASP A 67 -20.07 18.24 -29.75
CA ASP A 67 -18.72 18.68 -30.08
C ASP A 67 -17.70 18.13 -29.07
N GLU A 68 -16.43 18.07 -29.47
CA GLU A 68 -15.36 17.63 -28.58
C GLU A 68 -15.13 18.64 -27.45
N VAL A 69 -14.95 18.12 -26.23
CA VAL A 69 -14.62 18.91 -25.04
C VAL A 69 -13.15 18.72 -24.71
N GLU A 70 -12.41 19.82 -24.63
CA GLU A 70 -11.01 19.81 -24.21
C GLU A 70 -10.92 19.78 -22.68
N THR A 71 -10.21 18.80 -22.13
CA THR A 71 -10.06 18.61 -20.68
C THR A 71 -8.62 18.75 -20.25
N SER A 72 -8.37 19.53 -19.21
CA SER A 72 -7.03 19.73 -18.65
C SER A 72 -7.06 19.82 -17.11
N VAL A 73 -5.88 19.69 -16.50
CA VAL A 73 -5.67 19.96 -15.08
C VAL A 73 -4.88 21.25 -14.95
N SER A 74 -5.36 22.14 -14.09
CA SER A 74 -4.71 23.41 -13.76
C SER A 74 -4.24 23.40 -12.30
N GLY A 75 -3.08 23.99 -12.06
CA GLY A 75 -2.42 24.08 -10.76
C GLY A 75 -1.02 23.45 -10.74
N ASP A 76 -0.18 23.95 -9.85
CA ASP A 76 1.18 23.45 -9.66
C ASP A 76 1.19 22.29 -8.66
N TYR A 77 1.93 21.23 -8.97
CA TYR A 77 2.15 20.11 -8.05
C TYR A 77 3.55 19.52 -8.20
N ASP A 78 4.03 18.88 -7.13
CA ASP A 78 5.32 18.21 -7.09
C ASP A 78 5.16 16.83 -6.45
N LEU A 79 5.25 15.78 -7.25
CA LEU A 79 5.15 14.39 -6.76
C LEU A 79 6.37 13.95 -5.94
N SER A 80 7.45 14.74 -5.93
CA SER A 80 8.67 14.46 -5.14
C SER A 80 8.64 15.11 -3.75
N ALA A 81 7.61 15.91 -3.45
CA ALA A 81 7.44 16.56 -2.16
C ALA A 81 6.09 16.17 -1.54
N ALA A 82 6.10 15.71 -0.30
CA ALA A 82 4.86 15.44 0.41
C ALA A 82 4.13 16.75 0.72
N GLY A 83 2.81 16.75 0.57
CA GLY A 83 1.98 17.93 0.75
C GLY A 83 0.59 17.79 0.14
N GLU A 84 -0.24 18.80 0.39
CA GLU A 84 -1.52 18.97 -0.28
C GLU A 84 -1.38 20.04 -1.36
N TYR A 85 -1.78 19.70 -2.58
CA TYR A 85 -1.77 20.58 -3.74
C TYR A 85 -3.21 20.83 -4.17
N ALA A 86 -3.61 22.10 -4.22
CA ALA A 86 -4.93 22.49 -4.70
C ALA A 86 -4.91 22.55 -6.23
N LEU A 87 -5.67 21.68 -6.87
CA LEU A 87 -5.76 21.56 -8.32
C LEU A 87 -7.20 21.73 -8.78
N SER A 88 -7.38 21.95 -10.07
CA SER A 88 -8.70 22.04 -10.68
C SER A 88 -8.74 21.35 -12.04
N TYR A 89 -9.82 20.60 -12.30
CA TYR A 89 -10.16 20.19 -13.65
C TYR A 89 -10.78 21.37 -14.40
N VAL A 90 -10.37 21.54 -15.66
CA VAL A 90 -10.93 22.54 -16.57
C VAL A 90 -11.44 21.81 -17.80
N ALA A 91 -12.73 21.96 -18.10
CA ALA A 91 -13.37 21.43 -19.28
C ALA A 91 -13.88 22.58 -20.14
N LYS A 92 -13.52 22.60 -21.43
CA LYS A 92 -13.89 23.66 -22.36
C LYS A 92 -14.46 23.09 -23.66
N ASP A 93 -15.64 23.56 -24.03
CA ASP A 93 -16.27 23.18 -25.30
C ASP A 93 -15.73 23.99 -26.50
N ALA A 94 -16.17 23.62 -27.70
CA ALA A 94 -15.79 24.30 -28.94
C ALA A 94 -16.35 25.74 -29.06
N SER A 95 -17.40 26.07 -28.32
CA SER A 95 -18.04 27.40 -28.28
C SER A 95 -17.35 28.34 -27.28
N GLY A 96 -16.46 27.80 -26.45
CA GLY A 96 -15.66 28.51 -25.47
C GLY A 96 -16.29 28.58 -24.09
N ASN A 97 -17.38 27.85 -23.81
CA ASN A 97 -17.90 27.75 -22.45
C ASN A 97 -17.00 26.83 -21.62
N GLU A 98 -16.86 27.15 -20.34
CA GLU A 98 -15.87 26.53 -19.47
C GLU A 98 -16.50 26.14 -18.14
N ALA A 99 -16.15 24.94 -17.66
CA ALA A 99 -16.44 24.46 -16.32
C ALA A 99 -15.16 24.16 -15.56
N THR A 100 -15.17 24.43 -14.26
CA THR A 100 -14.03 24.22 -13.37
C THR A 100 -14.49 23.54 -12.09
N GLU A 101 -13.85 22.43 -11.73
CA GLU A 101 -14.08 21.72 -10.48
C GLU A 101 -12.78 21.54 -9.71
N ASN A 102 -12.80 21.81 -8.41
CA ASN A 102 -11.61 21.80 -7.56
C ASN A 102 -11.45 20.46 -6.84
N PHE A 103 -10.21 19.99 -6.71
CA PHE A 103 -9.85 18.82 -5.91
C PHE A 103 -8.47 19.00 -5.28
N LYS A 104 -8.13 18.14 -4.33
CA LYS A 104 -6.79 18.11 -3.75
C LYS A 104 -6.02 16.88 -4.23
N LEU A 105 -4.78 17.11 -4.64
CA LEU A 105 -3.78 16.06 -4.75
C LEU A 105 -2.99 16.00 -3.44
N ILE A 106 -3.08 14.88 -2.76
CA ILE A 106 -2.41 14.61 -1.48
C ILE A 106 -1.22 13.70 -1.78
N VAL A 107 -0.02 14.27 -1.79
CA VAL A 107 1.23 13.51 -1.89
C VAL A 107 1.66 13.13 -0.48
N LYS A 108 1.60 11.83 -0.19
CA LYS A 108 2.08 11.28 1.08
C LYS A 108 3.53 10.83 0.95
N GLU A 109 4.28 10.97 2.03
CA GLU A 109 5.58 10.29 2.13
C GLU A 109 5.37 8.78 1.96
N LYS A 110 6.29 8.12 1.25
CA LYS A 110 6.39 6.65 1.32
C LYS A 110 6.80 6.33 2.75
N GLU A 111 5.87 5.81 3.54
CA GLU A 111 6.18 5.39 4.91
C GLU A 111 7.35 4.42 4.87
N ASN A 112 8.48 4.82 5.48
CA ASN A 112 9.47 3.85 5.89
C ASN A 112 8.91 3.19 7.17
N PRO A 113 8.48 1.93 7.14
CA PRO A 113 7.73 1.33 8.23
C PRO A 113 8.57 0.95 9.44
N ALA A 114 9.89 1.16 9.34
CA ALA A 114 10.77 0.98 10.46
C ALA A 114 10.43 1.99 11.58
N THR A 115 10.00 3.21 11.24
CA THR A 115 9.84 4.30 12.20
C THR A 115 8.42 4.51 12.71
N GLU A 116 7.76 3.48 13.22
CA GLU A 116 6.73 3.70 14.25
C GLU A 116 7.41 3.75 15.63
N VAL A 117 8.27 4.76 15.81
CA VAL A 117 8.85 5.08 17.11
C VAL A 117 7.74 5.72 17.96
N PRO A 118 7.36 5.16 19.11
CA PRO A 118 6.46 5.85 20.02
C PRO A 118 7.13 7.17 20.45
N SER A 119 6.54 8.30 20.06
CA SER A 119 7.12 9.66 20.18
C SER A 119 7.28 10.19 21.61
N SER A 120 7.13 9.34 22.63
CA SER A 120 7.07 9.75 24.04
C SER A 120 8.01 8.96 24.97
N GLY A 121 8.92 8.15 24.44
CA GLY A 121 9.95 7.47 25.25
C GLY A 121 11.31 8.17 25.18
N GLU A 122 12.05 8.22 26.29
CA GLU A 122 13.49 8.54 26.24
C GLU A 122 14.20 7.45 25.43
N SER A 123 14.69 7.82 24.25
CA SER A 123 15.56 6.98 23.45
C SER A 123 16.92 6.82 24.15
N GLN A 124 17.42 5.59 24.17
CA GLN A 124 18.74 5.26 24.68
C GLN A 124 19.53 4.43 23.67
N ILE A 125 20.70 4.91 23.26
CA ILE A 125 21.65 4.09 22.49
C ILE A 125 22.25 3.06 23.46
N VAL A 126 21.99 1.78 23.23
CA VAL A 126 22.40 0.68 24.10
C VAL A 126 23.56 -0.13 23.52
N GLY A 127 23.96 0.14 22.29
CA GLY A 127 25.16 -0.46 21.69
C GLY A 127 25.21 -0.36 20.18
N THR A 128 26.01 -1.25 19.60
CA THR A 128 26.21 -1.35 18.16
C THR A 128 26.29 -2.83 17.79
N THR A 129 25.75 -3.21 16.63
CA THR A 129 25.81 -4.58 16.13
C THR A 129 27.22 -4.93 15.64
N SER A 130 27.47 -6.21 15.36
CA SER A 130 28.75 -6.65 14.80
C SER A 130 29.06 -6.08 13.41
N LYS A 131 28.05 -5.55 12.72
CA LYS A 131 28.18 -4.87 11.42
C LYS A 131 28.15 -3.35 11.50
N GLY A 132 28.16 -2.77 12.71
CA GLY A 132 28.27 -1.32 12.90
C GLY A 132 26.93 -0.57 12.95
N TYR A 133 25.79 -1.27 12.97
CA TYR A 133 24.48 -0.61 13.09
C TYR A 133 24.20 -0.20 14.53
N THR A 134 23.60 0.97 14.74
CA THR A 134 23.21 1.45 16.07
C THR A 134 22.08 0.61 16.65
N ILE A 135 22.21 0.21 17.91
CA ILE A 135 21.13 -0.41 18.68
C ILE A 135 20.57 0.64 19.63
N GLU A 136 19.30 0.95 19.44
CA GLU A 136 18.55 1.91 20.24
C GLU A 136 17.46 1.18 21.02
N GLN A 137 17.21 1.61 22.25
CA GLN A 137 16.10 1.14 23.05
C GLN A 137 15.14 2.29 23.34
N ILE A 138 13.86 2.07 23.05
CA ILE A 138 12.79 3.05 23.29
C ILE A 138 11.66 2.33 24.02
N ASN A 139 11.37 2.74 25.25
CA ASN A 139 10.34 2.10 26.10
C ASN A 139 10.51 0.57 26.24
N GLY A 140 11.76 0.09 26.25
CA GLY A 140 12.09 -1.33 26.35
C GLY A 140 12.08 -2.09 25.02
N LEU A 141 11.71 -1.46 23.92
CA LEU A 141 11.74 -2.03 22.56
C LEU A 141 13.12 -1.79 21.93
N TYR A 142 13.65 -2.78 21.23
CA TYR A 142 14.93 -2.68 20.54
C TYR A 142 14.75 -2.32 19.07
N TYR A 143 15.42 -1.25 18.64
CA TYR A 143 15.49 -0.81 17.27
C TYR A 143 16.93 -0.91 16.77
N ILE A 144 17.11 -1.38 15.55
CA ILE A 144 18.42 -1.40 14.89
C ILE A 144 18.30 -0.59 13.61
N ASP A 145 18.97 0.55 13.59
CA ASP A 145 18.86 1.53 12.49
C ASP A 145 17.39 1.86 12.17
N GLY A 146 16.61 2.09 13.23
CA GLY A 146 15.18 2.36 13.15
C GLY A 146 14.29 1.12 13.00
N VAL A 147 14.81 -0.09 12.77
CA VAL A 147 13.96 -1.30 12.59
C VAL A 147 13.68 -1.99 13.91
N LEU A 148 12.40 -2.12 14.30
CA LEU A 148 11.98 -2.87 15.48
C LEU A 148 12.36 -4.36 15.38
N ILE A 149 13.17 -4.85 16.32
CA ILE A 149 13.62 -6.24 16.36
C ILE A 149 12.93 -7.01 17.48
N ALA A 150 12.34 -8.14 17.11
CA ALA A 150 11.86 -9.17 18.04
C ALA A 150 12.38 -10.53 17.57
N ASN A 151 13.27 -11.13 18.34
CA ASN A 151 13.79 -12.48 18.07
C ASN A 151 14.17 -13.15 19.41
N LYS A 152 14.94 -14.23 19.41
CA LYS A 152 15.29 -14.92 20.68
C LYS A 152 16.24 -14.12 21.58
N SER A 153 17.03 -13.22 21.01
CA SER A 153 17.96 -12.34 21.76
C SER A 153 17.31 -11.02 22.19
N TYR A 154 16.36 -10.50 21.40
CA TYR A 154 15.70 -9.21 21.65
C TYR A 154 14.21 -9.45 21.94
N ALA A 155 13.85 -9.36 23.22
CA ALA A 155 12.48 -9.53 23.68
C ALA A 155 11.70 -8.21 23.69
N LEU A 156 10.41 -8.29 23.38
CA LEU A 156 9.44 -7.23 23.56
C LEU A 156 8.93 -7.22 25.02
N PRO A 157 8.70 -6.03 25.61
CA PRO A 157 8.08 -5.93 26.93
C PRO A 157 6.71 -6.61 26.97
N SER A 158 6.35 -7.17 28.13
CA SER A 158 5.02 -7.78 28.33
C SER A 158 3.87 -6.78 28.25
N SER A 159 4.16 -5.50 28.51
CA SER A 159 3.24 -4.37 28.40
C SER A 159 3.07 -3.86 26.96
N TYR A 160 3.97 -4.21 26.04
CA TYR A 160 3.89 -3.72 24.66
C TYR A 160 2.73 -4.39 23.92
N ASN A 161 1.78 -3.57 23.48
CA ASN A 161 0.55 -3.97 22.83
C ASN A 161 0.14 -2.90 21.81
N PRO A 162 0.45 -3.09 20.51
CA PRO A 162 0.05 -2.17 19.45
C PRO A 162 -1.46 -2.20 19.13
N GLY A 163 -2.24 -3.05 19.80
CA GLY A 163 -3.69 -3.16 19.59
C GLY A 163 -4.12 -4.01 18.40
N GLY A 164 -3.22 -4.26 17.44
CA GLY A 164 -3.51 -5.03 16.24
C GLY A 164 -2.31 -5.15 15.30
N LEU A 165 -2.57 -5.49 14.04
CA LEU A 165 -1.61 -5.23 12.98
C LEU A 165 -1.49 -3.71 12.82
N LEU A 166 -0.28 -3.20 12.63
CA LEU A 166 -0.06 -1.77 12.46
C LEU A 166 -0.59 -1.29 11.11
N ASP A 167 -0.96 -0.01 11.01
CA ASP A 167 -1.52 0.56 9.78
C ASP A 167 -0.55 0.42 8.60
N SER A 168 0.74 0.59 8.88
CA SER A 168 1.83 0.40 7.95
C SER A 168 1.83 -1.03 7.35
N PHE A 169 1.65 -2.07 8.18
CA PHE A 169 1.45 -3.44 7.72
C PHE A 169 0.15 -3.58 6.90
N GLN A 170 -0.97 -3.09 7.43
CA GLN A 170 -2.29 -3.27 6.83
C GLN A 170 -2.38 -2.65 5.44
N ASN A 171 -1.85 -1.44 5.28
CA ASN A 171 -1.81 -0.72 4.01
C ASN A 171 -0.97 -1.48 2.98
N ALA A 172 0.25 -1.86 3.35
CA ALA A 172 1.14 -2.62 2.47
C ALA A 172 0.55 -3.99 2.08
N PHE A 173 -0.07 -4.69 3.03
CA PHE A 173 -0.70 -5.98 2.77
C PHE A 173 -1.91 -5.85 1.86
N SER A 174 -2.73 -4.80 2.02
CA SER A 174 -3.87 -4.51 1.14
C SER A 174 -3.42 -4.28 -0.32
N THR A 175 -2.34 -3.51 -0.51
CA THR A 175 -1.74 -3.30 -1.84
C THR A 175 -1.23 -4.61 -2.43
N MET A 176 -0.47 -5.40 -1.66
CA MET A 176 0.04 -6.72 -2.08
C MET A 176 -1.10 -7.68 -2.44
N GLN A 177 -2.14 -7.73 -1.62
CA GLN A 177 -3.30 -8.59 -1.83
C GLN A 177 -4.05 -8.22 -3.11
N SER A 178 -4.18 -6.93 -3.41
CA SER A 178 -4.82 -6.45 -4.64
C SER A 178 -4.01 -6.79 -5.89
N ALA A 179 -2.69 -6.66 -5.83
CA ALA A 179 -1.81 -7.04 -6.93
C ALA A 179 -1.85 -8.56 -7.19
N ALA A 180 -1.76 -9.37 -6.12
CA ALA A 180 -1.91 -10.82 -6.20
C ALA A 180 -3.25 -11.21 -6.85
N ALA A 181 -4.34 -10.54 -6.46
CA ALA A 181 -5.67 -10.82 -7.00
C ALA A 181 -5.77 -10.56 -8.51
N ASN A 182 -5.10 -9.53 -9.03
CA ASN A 182 -5.04 -9.24 -10.47
C ASN A 182 -4.33 -10.34 -11.28
N GLU A 183 -3.50 -11.15 -10.61
CA GLU A 183 -2.83 -12.32 -11.18
C GLU A 183 -3.55 -13.65 -10.86
N GLY A 184 -4.75 -13.58 -10.27
CA GLY A 184 -5.52 -14.76 -9.88
C GLY A 184 -4.93 -15.52 -8.67
N ILE A 185 -4.13 -14.83 -7.84
CA ILE A 185 -3.57 -15.32 -6.58
C ILE A 185 -4.40 -14.77 -5.41
N SER A 186 -4.77 -15.63 -4.48
CA SER A 186 -5.54 -15.23 -3.29
C SER A 186 -4.66 -15.32 -2.04
N LEU A 187 -4.41 -14.17 -1.42
CA LEU A 187 -3.67 -14.08 -0.16
C LEU A 187 -4.61 -13.71 0.98
N SER A 188 -4.44 -14.31 2.14
CA SER A 188 -5.27 -14.11 3.33
C SER A 188 -4.46 -14.27 4.60
N VAL A 189 -4.60 -13.32 5.52
CA VAL A 189 -4.03 -13.43 6.86
C VAL A 189 -4.82 -14.46 7.67
N ILE A 190 -4.14 -15.51 8.15
CA ILE A 190 -4.73 -16.50 9.06
C ILE A 190 -4.35 -16.23 10.53
N SER A 191 -3.24 -15.54 10.75
CA SER A 191 -2.73 -15.18 12.08
C SER A 191 -1.92 -13.89 12.00
N GLY A 192 -2.51 -12.77 12.44
CA GLY A 192 -1.85 -11.47 12.55
C GLY A 192 -1.28 -11.24 13.95
N TYR A 193 -1.60 -10.10 14.56
CA TYR A 193 -1.14 -9.74 15.90
C TYR A 193 -1.44 -10.80 16.98
N ARG A 194 -0.43 -11.06 17.83
CA ARG A 194 -0.55 -11.90 19.02
C ARG A 194 0.05 -11.18 20.24
N SER A 195 -0.79 -10.91 21.23
CA SER A 195 -0.34 -10.33 22.50
C SER A 195 0.64 -11.25 23.24
N TYR A 196 1.43 -10.65 24.14
CA TYR A 196 2.34 -11.37 25.03
C TYR A 196 1.64 -12.52 25.77
N SER A 197 0.47 -12.26 26.36
CA SER A 197 -0.29 -13.23 27.13
C SER A 197 -0.79 -14.40 26.28
N ARG A 198 -1.29 -14.11 25.07
CA ARG A 198 -1.70 -15.13 24.10
C ARG A 198 -0.50 -16.00 23.69
N GLN A 199 0.65 -15.38 23.43
CA GLN A 199 1.87 -16.09 23.08
C GLN A 199 2.34 -17.01 24.20
N ASN A 200 2.26 -16.57 25.46
CA ASN A 200 2.61 -17.40 26.63
C ASN A 200 1.74 -18.66 26.69
N THR A 201 0.43 -18.54 26.49
CA THR A 201 -0.48 -19.70 26.47
C THR A 201 -0.13 -20.66 25.34
N ILE A 202 0.07 -20.15 24.12
CA ILE A 202 0.42 -20.97 22.94
C ILE A 202 1.72 -21.75 23.20
N TYR A 203 2.76 -21.06 23.67
CA TYR A 203 4.05 -21.66 23.95
C TYR A 203 3.96 -22.76 25.01
N ASN A 204 3.26 -22.52 26.14
CA ASN A 204 3.13 -23.51 27.21
C ASN A 204 2.32 -24.74 26.78
N ASN A 205 1.35 -24.58 25.88
CA ASN A 205 0.63 -25.71 25.29
C ASN A 205 1.58 -26.58 24.44
N TYR A 206 2.45 -25.96 23.65
CA TYR A 206 3.45 -26.67 22.86
C TYR A 206 4.54 -27.35 23.70
N VAL A 207 5.01 -26.68 24.76
CA VAL A 207 5.93 -27.29 25.74
C VAL A 207 5.30 -28.53 26.36
N SER A 208 4.03 -28.46 26.75
CA SER A 208 3.31 -29.58 27.37
C SER A 208 3.11 -30.75 26.40
N ARG A 209 2.92 -30.46 25.11
CA ARG A 209 2.67 -31.49 24.08
C ARG A 209 3.95 -32.13 23.55
N ASP A 210 4.96 -31.31 23.23
CA ASP A 210 6.12 -31.72 22.42
C ASP A 210 7.45 -31.59 23.16
N GLY A 211 7.44 -30.99 24.35
CA GLY A 211 8.63 -30.69 25.14
C GLY A 211 9.31 -29.37 24.74
N LYS A 212 9.99 -28.76 25.71
CA LYS A 212 10.59 -27.44 25.58
C LYS A 212 11.57 -27.31 24.42
N ALA A 213 12.44 -28.30 24.22
CA ALA A 213 13.46 -28.25 23.18
C ALA A 213 12.84 -28.16 21.76
N LYS A 214 11.73 -28.86 21.51
CA LYS A 214 11.01 -28.76 20.23
C LYS A 214 10.20 -27.48 20.13
N ALA A 215 9.49 -27.10 21.20
CA ALA A 215 8.72 -25.86 21.20
C ALA A 215 9.60 -24.63 20.94
N ASP A 216 10.85 -24.63 21.43
CA ASP A 216 11.82 -23.56 21.18
C ASP A 216 12.29 -23.46 19.72
N THR A 217 11.96 -24.40 18.80
CA THR A 217 12.34 -24.32 17.38
C THR A 217 11.24 -23.84 16.45
N TYR A 218 9.96 -24.09 16.76
CA TYR A 218 8.82 -23.72 15.90
C TYR A 218 7.83 -22.77 16.60
N SER A 219 8.09 -22.44 17.86
CA SER A 219 7.33 -21.47 18.62
C SER A 219 8.27 -20.49 19.30
N ALA A 220 7.69 -19.43 19.85
CA ALA A 220 8.41 -18.38 20.54
C ALA A 220 7.97 -18.31 22.00
N ARG A 221 8.93 -18.20 22.92
CA ARG A 221 8.67 -17.72 24.29
C ARG A 221 7.98 -16.34 24.22
N ALA A 222 7.11 -16.04 25.18
CA ALA A 222 6.43 -14.73 25.21
C ALA A 222 7.44 -13.57 25.20
N GLY A 223 7.16 -12.51 24.44
CA GLY A 223 8.10 -11.43 24.17
C GLY A 223 9.01 -11.67 22.96
N HIS A 224 9.20 -12.92 22.51
CA HIS A 224 10.12 -13.24 21.41
C HIS A 224 9.42 -13.57 20.09
N SER A 225 8.10 -13.33 20.00
CA SER A 225 7.29 -13.58 18.80
C SER A 225 7.16 -12.30 18.01
N GLU A 226 7.54 -12.31 16.73
CA GLU A 226 7.32 -11.16 15.85
C GLU A 226 5.85 -10.77 15.71
N HIS A 227 4.90 -11.70 15.91
CA HIS A 227 3.48 -11.35 15.90
C HIS A 227 3.10 -10.32 16.97
N GLN A 228 3.87 -10.18 18.05
CA GLN A 228 3.60 -9.16 19.06
C GLN A 228 3.96 -7.74 18.55
N THR A 229 4.79 -7.63 17.51
CA THR A 229 5.11 -6.34 16.88
C THR A 229 3.93 -5.70 16.16
N GLY A 230 2.94 -6.49 15.73
CA GLY A 230 1.92 -6.02 14.79
C GLY A 230 2.43 -5.84 13.34
N LEU A 231 3.69 -6.19 13.07
CA LEU A 231 4.33 -6.12 11.75
C LEU A 231 4.54 -7.49 11.11
N ALA A 232 4.03 -8.57 11.71
CA ALA A 232 4.17 -9.93 11.18
C ALA A 232 2.83 -10.66 11.12
N ALA A 233 2.67 -11.49 10.08
CA ALA A 233 1.50 -12.32 9.92
C ALA A 233 1.83 -13.64 9.21
N ASP A 234 1.01 -14.66 9.48
CA ASP A 234 1.01 -15.92 8.76
C ASP A 234 -0.05 -15.88 7.65
N ILE A 235 0.33 -16.28 6.43
CA ILE A 235 -0.49 -16.20 5.22
C ILE A 235 -0.94 -17.58 4.75
N ASN A 236 -2.24 -17.74 4.49
CA ASN A 236 -2.92 -18.90 3.90
C ASN A 236 -2.79 -20.27 4.59
N SER A 237 -1.59 -20.73 4.96
CA SER A 237 -1.35 -22.08 5.49
C SER A 237 -0.14 -22.13 6.41
N LEU A 238 -0.27 -22.79 7.57
CA LEU A 238 0.83 -23.02 8.53
C LEU A 238 1.64 -24.29 8.22
N SER A 239 1.78 -24.64 6.93
CA SER A 239 2.47 -25.84 6.48
C SER A 239 3.61 -25.49 5.54
N GLN A 240 4.77 -26.17 5.68
CA GLN A 240 5.92 -25.93 4.80
C GLN A 240 5.62 -26.28 3.34
N SER A 241 4.62 -27.14 3.10
CA SER A 241 4.11 -27.43 1.76
C SER A 241 3.52 -26.20 1.05
N PHE A 242 3.20 -25.13 1.79
CA PHE A 242 2.72 -23.87 1.22
C PHE A 242 3.70 -23.30 0.18
N LYS A 243 5.01 -23.51 0.36
CA LYS A 243 6.04 -23.09 -0.61
C LYS A 243 5.82 -23.63 -2.03
N ASN A 244 5.08 -24.73 -2.16
CA ASN A 244 4.82 -25.40 -3.44
C ASN A 244 3.48 -25.02 -4.06
N THR A 245 2.66 -24.19 -3.40
CA THR A 245 1.43 -23.67 -4.02
C THR A 245 1.75 -22.44 -4.84
N LYS A 246 0.86 -22.10 -5.79
CA LYS A 246 1.02 -20.87 -6.59
C LYS A 246 1.05 -19.62 -5.70
N GLU A 247 0.27 -19.61 -4.61
CA GLU A 247 0.24 -18.50 -3.65
C GLU A 247 1.54 -18.39 -2.86
N GLY A 248 2.13 -19.50 -2.41
CA GLY A 248 3.40 -19.47 -1.69
C GLY A 248 4.59 -19.09 -2.57
N GLN A 249 4.59 -19.53 -3.83
CA GLN A 249 5.59 -19.13 -4.82
C GLN A 249 5.49 -17.64 -5.13
N TRP A 250 4.29 -17.16 -5.45
CA TRP A 250 4.03 -15.74 -5.70
C TRP A 250 4.42 -14.88 -4.48
N LEU A 251 4.04 -15.30 -3.27
CA LEU A 251 4.40 -14.58 -2.06
C LEU A 251 5.91 -14.47 -1.89
N ASN A 252 6.66 -15.57 -2.08
CA ASN A 252 8.11 -15.56 -1.97
C ASN A 252 8.78 -14.66 -3.01
N GLU A 253 8.24 -14.58 -4.22
CA GLU A 253 8.81 -13.82 -5.33
C GLU A 253 8.50 -12.32 -5.25
N HIS A 254 7.31 -11.95 -4.75
CA HIS A 254 6.80 -10.58 -4.86
C HIS A 254 6.67 -9.82 -3.54
N CYS A 255 6.70 -10.48 -2.39
CA CYS A 255 6.38 -9.79 -1.13
C CYS A 255 7.35 -8.64 -0.79
N SER A 256 8.60 -8.69 -1.26
CA SER A 256 9.57 -7.59 -1.11
C SER A 256 9.16 -6.30 -1.81
N GLU A 257 8.44 -6.38 -2.94
CA GLU A 257 7.95 -5.21 -3.68
C GLU A 257 6.98 -4.37 -2.84
N TYR A 258 6.35 -5.01 -1.85
CA TYR A 258 5.41 -4.42 -0.92
C TYR A 258 6.01 -4.22 0.48
N GLY A 259 7.32 -4.42 0.65
CA GLY A 259 8.03 -4.17 1.91
C GLY A 259 7.98 -5.31 2.92
N PHE A 260 7.57 -6.51 2.50
CA PHE A 260 7.58 -7.71 3.33
C PHE A 260 8.78 -8.61 3.00
N ILE A 261 9.20 -9.41 3.98
CA ILE A 261 10.18 -10.48 3.80
C ILE A 261 9.59 -11.82 4.24
N ILE A 262 10.06 -12.92 3.64
CA ILE A 262 9.93 -14.24 4.25
C ILE A 262 10.92 -14.30 5.42
N ARG A 263 10.41 -14.17 6.65
CA ARG A 263 11.25 -13.94 7.83
C ARG A 263 12.14 -15.12 8.20
N TYR A 264 11.63 -16.32 7.98
CA TYR A 264 12.25 -17.59 8.35
C TYR A 264 12.46 -18.45 7.08
N PRO A 265 13.45 -18.12 6.24
CA PRO A 265 13.73 -18.83 4.99
C PRO A 265 14.39 -20.20 5.21
N GLU A 266 14.33 -21.05 4.19
CA GLU A 266 14.81 -22.43 4.22
C GLU A 266 16.34 -22.49 4.40
N GLY A 267 16.83 -23.33 5.32
CA GLY A 267 18.28 -23.47 5.56
C GLY A 267 18.91 -22.40 6.45
N LYS A 268 18.13 -21.45 6.98
CA LYS A 268 18.60 -20.38 7.88
C LYS A 268 18.19 -20.61 9.35
N GLU A 269 17.75 -21.81 9.70
CA GLU A 269 17.23 -22.15 11.04
C GLU A 269 18.29 -21.97 12.14
N SER A 270 19.57 -22.22 11.80
CA SER A 270 20.69 -22.01 12.73
C SER A 270 20.98 -20.53 13.03
N ILE A 271 20.48 -19.62 12.18
CA ILE A 271 20.68 -18.18 12.28
C ILE A 271 19.48 -17.52 12.94
N THR A 272 18.28 -17.76 12.40
CA THR A 272 17.03 -17.18 12.93
C THR A 272 16.60 -17.86 14.24
N GLY A 273 16.97 -19.13 14.41
CA GLY A 273 16.50 -19.99 15.48
C GLY A 273 15.12 -20.61 15.23
N TYR A 274 14.44 -20.27 14.14
CA TYR A 274 13.11 -20.79 13.82
C TYR A 274 13.18 -21.73 12.62
N ILE A 275 12.31 -22.73 12.58
CA ILE A 275 12.16 -23.59 11.40
C ILE A 275 11.79 -22.75 10.17
N PHE A 276 11.98 -23.31 8.98
CA PHE A 276 11.46 -22.71 7.75
C PHE A 276 9.93 -22.50 7.82
N GLU A 277 9.47 -21.28 7.58
CA GLU A 277 8.06 -20.87 7.59
C GLU A 277 7.74 -20.04 6.32
N PRO A 278 7.38 -20.68 5.18
CA PRO A 278 7.08 -19.97 3.92
C PRO A 278 5.84 -19.06 3.99
N TRP A 279 5.07 -19.15 5.06
CA TRP A 279 3.86 -18.36 5.27
C TRP A 279 4.12 -17.11 6.11
N HIS A 280 5.24 -17.03 6.83
CA HIS A 280 5.47 -16.00 7.83
C HIS A 280 6.14 -14.78 7.20
N ILE A 281 5.35 -13.74 7.00
CA ILE A 281 5.83 -12.48 6.45
C ILE A 281 6.07 -11.45 7.55
N ARG A 282 7.14 -10.68 7.41
CA ARG A 282 7.49 -9.56 8.29
C ARG A 282 7.61 -8.29 7.48
N TYR A 283 6.89 -7.24 7.89
CA TYR A 283 6.98 -5.92 7.28
C TYR A 283 8.20 -5.16 7.80
N VAL A 284 9.01 -4.67 6.87
CA VAL A 284 10.26 -3.93 7.15
C VAL A 284 10.44 -2.69 6.26
N GLY A 285 9.51 -2.45 5.32
CA GLY A 285 9.64 -1.40 4.32
C GLY A 285 10.23 -1.87 3.01
N LYS A 286 9.87 -1.17 1.93
CA LYS A 286 10.27 -1.55 0.56
C LYS A 286 11.78 -1.54 0.37
N GLU A 287 12.49 -0.56 0.93
CA GLU A 287 13.93 -0.44 0.78
C GLU A 287 14.67 -1.62 1.42
N LEU A 288 14.40 -1.89 2.71
CA LEU A 288 15.04 -2.99 3.41
C LEU A 288 14.59 -4.34 2.85
N ALA A 289 13.30 -4.53 2.54
CA ALA A 289 12.82 -5.79 1.97
C ALA A 289 13.48 -6.09 0.62
N SER A 290 13.66 -5.08 -0.23
CA SER A 290 14.39 -5.19 -1.50
C SER A 290 15.86 -5.55 -1.28
N ALA A 291 16.53 -4.93 -0.29
CA ALA A 291 17.92 -5.24 0.05
C ALA A 291 18.13 -6.66 0.60
N LEU A 292 17.09 -7.27 1.18
CA LEU A 292 17.14 -8.61 1.77
C LEU A 292 16.75 -9.70 0.77
N TYR A 293 16.02 -9.36 -0.29
CA TYR A 293 15.60 -10.30 -1.32
C TYR A 293 16.75 -10.65 -2.26
N ASN A 294 16.95 -11.94 -2.52
CA ASN A 294 18.01 -12.45 -3.37
C ASN A 294 17.47 -13.50 -4.36
N ASN A 295 16.58 -13.05 -5.27
CA ASN A 295 16.04 -13.86 -6.36
C ASN A 295 15.42 -15.20 -5.89
N GLY A 296 14.56 -15.13 -4.88
CA GLY A 296 13.85 -16.28 -4.32
C GLY A 296 14.48 -16.86 -3.07
N ASP A 297 15.69 -16.40 -2.70
CA ASP A 297 16.30 -16.61 -1.38
C ASP A 297 16.28 -15.30 -0.56
N TRP A 298 16.53 -15.40 0.74
CA TRP A 298 16.45 -14.27 1.67
C TRP A 298 17.67 -14.17 2.58
N ILE A 299 18.26 -12.97 2.63
CA ILE A 299 19.17 -12.58 3.70
C ILE A 299 18.33 -12.36 4.96
N THR A 300 18.70 -13.00 6.06
CA THR A 300 17.97 -12.82 7.33
C THR A 300 18.25 -11.45 7.95
N LEU A 301 17.34 -10.94 8.79
CA LEU A 301 17.60 -9.72 9.58
C LEU A 301 18.85 -9.88 10.47
N GLU A 302 19.04 -11.08 11.01
CA GLU A 302 20.23 -11.45 11.78
C GLU A 302 21.52 -11.30 10.98
N GLU A 303 21.56 -11.86 9.76
CA GLU A 303 22.71 -11.70 8.86
C GLU A 303 22.91 -10.26 8.45
N TYR A 304 21.85 -9.56 8.05
CA TYR A 304 21.92 -8.19 7.55
C TYR A 304 22.47 -7.24 8.61
N PHE A 305 21.87 -7.24 9.80
CA PHE A 305 22.28 -6.37 10.90
C PHE A 305 23.47 -6.89 11.68
N GLY A 306 23.84 -8.16 11.57
CA GLY A 306 24.93 -8.74 12.35
C GLY A 306 24.55 -8.90 13.82
N ILE A 307 23.36 -9.44 14.07
CA ILE A 307 22.83 -9.73 15.41
C ILE A 307 22.60 -11.21 15.63
N THR A 308 22.41 -11.60 16.90
CA THR A 308 22.12 -12.99 17.27
C THR A 308 20.62 -13.22 17.44
N SER A 309 20.21 -14.50 17.37
CA SER A 309 18.89 -14.97 17.81
C SER A 309 19.09 -16.21 18.68
N GLN A 310 19.39 -16.01 19.97
CA GLN A 310 19.58 -17.08 20.94
C GLN A 310 18.89 -16.72 22.26
N TYR A 311 18.23 -17.69 22.89
CA TYR A 311 17.70 -17.48 24.23
C TYR A 311 18.85 -17.38 25.24
N SER A 312 18.78 -16.39 26.12
CA SER A 312 19.62 -16.29 27.33
C SER A 312 19.36 -17.43 28.30
#